data_AF-A0A3M0G965-F1
#
_entry.id   AF-A0A3M0G965-F1
#
_cell.length_a   1.000
_cell.length_b   1.000
_cell.length_c   1.000
_cell.angle_alpha   90.00
_cell.angle_beta   90.00
_cell.angle_gamma   90.00
#
_symmetry.space_group_name_H-M   'P 1'
#
loop_
_entity.id
_entity.type
_entity.pdbx_description
1 polymer ?
#
loop_
_entity_poly.entity_id
_entity_poly.type
_entity_poly.pdbx_seq_one_letter_code
_entity_poly.pdbx_strand_id
1 'polypeptide(L)'
;MSDPREPHDEPVDPGPEELGSAGPWRNVPRPTPEELVTPTEPGTLEAPRMPTAVKVGGIALVAVLLLLAAWLGLTLGGSGEPEPSPTPTVEETPWELAPPVTIGNLVQGETTTTPRGTQGDRDIVRSDYSDGTNKVVLLLSRPEDDLASYLKDTGIEKTEPVGDTTCGFSVDNNNIPVCARLVDNTAITVAGLTDQKFPELATLVNSFYSAMQ
;
A
#
# COMPACT_ATOMS: atom_id res chain seq x y z
N MET A 1 -30.44 19.01 53.20
CA MET A 1 -30.67 18.38 51.89
C MET A 1 -29.86 17.11 51.85
N SER A 2 -30.56 15.99 51.72
CA SER A 2 -30.01 14.64 51.82
C SER A 2 -29.48 14.19 50.47
N ASP A 3 -28.25 13.70 50.46
CA ASP A 3 -27.58 13.07 49.33
C ASP A 3 -27.32 11.60 49.70
N PRO A 4 -27.89 10.61 49.00
CA PRO A 4 -27.58 9.21 49.26
C PRO A 4 -26.92 8.52 48.06
N ARG A 5 -25.67 8.11 48.32
CA ARG A 5 -25.06 6.79 48.07
C ARG A 5 -24.99 6.22 46.64
N GLU A 6 -23.74 6.06 46.21
CA GLU A 6 -23.28 5.02 45.27
C GLU A 6 -23.76 3.60 45.63
N PRO A 7 -23.83 2.72 44.62
CA PRO A 7 -23.09 1.46 44.73
C PRO A 7 -22.33 1.04 43.45
N HIS A 8 -21.34 0.18 43.71
CA HIS A 8 -20.39 -0.53 42.85
C HIS A 8 -21.00 -1.57 41.86
N ASP A 9 -20.09 -2.12 41.03
CA ASP A 9 -20.09 -3.41 40.29
C ASP A 9 -20.60 -3.37 38.83
N GLU A 10 -19.74 -3.47 37.80
CA GLU A 10 -19.00 -4.62 37.21
C GLU A 10 -19.63 -5.05 35.86
N PRO A 11 -18.87 -5.69 34.95
CA PRO A 11 -19.12 -5.64 33.50
C PRO A 11 -20.23 -6.60 33.03
N VAL A 12 -20.98 -6.12 32.03
CA VAL A 12 -22.11 -6.84 31.40
C VAL A 12 -21.60 -7.93 30.45
N ASP A 13 -21.81 -9.18 30.86
CA ASP A 13 -21.77 -10.38 30.03
C ASP A 13 -23.07 -10.49 29.20
N PRO A 14 -23.04 -10.58 27.86
CA PRO A 14 -24.24 -10.74 27.05
C PRO A 14 -24.84 -12.14 27.21
N GLY A 15 -26.09 -12.14 27.67
CA GLY A 15 -26.87 -13.34 28.02
C GLY A 15 -27.19 -14.32 26.88
N PRO A 16 -27.79 -15.47 27.25
CA PRO A 16 -28.05 -16.59 26.34
C PRO A 16 -29.22 -16.33 25.39
N GLU A 17 -29.05 -16.85 24.19
CA GLU A 17 -29.95 -16.78 23.03
C GLU A 17 -31.38 -17.28 23.34
N GLU A 18 -32.37 -16.44 23.03
CA GLU A 18 -33.77 -16.85 22.96
C GLU A 18 -34.01 -17.80 21.78
N LEU A 19 -34.11 -19.10 22.08
CA LEU A 19 -34.65 -20.13 21.19
C LEU A 19 -36.16 -19.89 20.99
N GLY A 20 -36.47 -19.16 19.92
CA GLY A 20 -37.82 -18.95 19.44
C GLY A 20 -38.51 -20.23 18.94
N SER A 21 -39.77 -20.35 19.34
CA SER A 21 -40.89 -20.97 18.62
C SER A 21 -41.02 -22.50 18.62
N ALA A 22 -41.88 -22.99 19.51
CA ALA A 22 -42.51 -24.30 19.44
C ALA A 22 -43.69 -24.30 18.44
N GLY A 23 -43.66 -25.24 17.49
CA GLY A 23 -44.72 -25.55 16.51
C GLY A 23 -44.70 -27.05 16.11
N PRO A 24 -45.75 -27.58 15.45
CA PRO A 24 -46.58 -28.65 16.00
C PRO A 24 -46.29 -30.06 15.45
N TRP A 25 -45.36 -30.79 16.06
CA TRP A 25 -45.03 -32.19 15.68
C TRP A 25 -45.79 -33.28 16.44
N ARG A 26 -46.95 -32.96 17.02
CA ARG A 26 -47.63 -33.85 17.97
C ARG A 26 -48.57 -34.90 17.35
N ASN A 27 -48.57 -35.12 16.03
CA ASN A 27 -49.49 -36.08 15.39
C ASN A 27 -48.88 -36.86 14.21
N VAL A 28 -47.76 -37.55 14.39
CA VAL A 28 -47.30 -38.54 13.40
C VAL A 28 -47.62 -39.95 13.92
N PRO A 29 -48.53 -40.71 13.28
CA PRO A 29 -48.81 -42.10 13.65
C PRO A 29 -47.56 -42.96 13.44
N ARG A 30 -47.20 -43.76 14.45
CA ARG A 30 -46.06 -44.68 14.40
C ARG A 30 -46.49 -45.99 13.71
N PRO A 31 -45.87 -46.43 12.61
CA PRO A 31 -46.26 -47.67 11.93
C PRO A 31 -45.89 -48.92 12.76
N THR A 32 -46.80 -49.89 12.76
CA THR A 32 -46.71 -51.21 13.44
C THR A 32 -45.87 -52.24 12.64
N PRO A 33 -45.42 -53.33 13.27
CA PRO A 33 -44.22 -54.09 12.85
C PRO A 33 -44.35 -55.03 11.64
N GLU A 34 -45.36 -54.91 10.78
CA GLU A 34 -45.65 -55.91 9.74
C GLU A 34 -44.98 -55.66 8.38
N GLU A 35 -44.13 -54.64 8.24
CA GLU A 35 -43.39 -54.40 6.98
C GLU A 35 -41.92 -54.84 7.09
N LEU A 36 -41.71 -56.14 7.37
CA LEU A 36 -40.42 -56.79 7.07
C LEU A 36 -40.35 -57.02 5.55
N VAL A 37 -39.69 -56.11 4.83
CA VAL A 37 -39.14 -56.42 3.50
C VAL A 37 -37.63 -56.56 3.65
N THR A 38 -37.14 -57.73 3.30
CA THR A 38 -35.73 -58.15 3.37
C THR A 38 -34.84 -57.23 2.52
N PRO A 39 -33.62 -56.87 2.97
CA PRO A 39 -32.69 -56.12 2.14
C PRO A 39 -32.20 -56.99 0.97
N THR A 40 -32.59 -56.63 -0.25
CA THR A 40 -31.98 -57.13 -1.49
C THR A 40 -30.57 -56.57 -1.60
N GLU A 41 -29.62 -57.48 -1.87
CA GLU A 41 -28.19 -57.25 -2.11
C GLU A 41 -27.95 -56.10 -3.11
N PRO A 42 -27.10 -55.09 -2.80
CA PRO A 42 -26.77 -54.06 -3.77
C PRO A 42 -25.80 -54.64 -4.82
N GLY A 43 -26.33 -54.88 -6.01
CA GLY A 43 -25.57 -55.25 -7.18
C GLY A 43 -24.49 -54.22 -7.53
N THR A 44 -23.37 -54.73 -8.01
CA THR A 44 -22.21 -54.00 -8.56
C THR A 44 -22.64 -52.84 -9.46
N LEU A 45 -22.34 -51.60 -9.05
CA LEU A 45 -22.51 -50.40 -9.86
C LEU A 45 -21.50 -50.43 -11.02
N GLU A 46 -21.96 -50.76 -12.22
CA GLU A 46 -21.18 -50.58 -13.44
C GLU A 46 -21.08 -49.08 -13.73
N ALA A 47 -19.85 -48.53 -13.64
CA ALA A 47 -19.62 -47.11 -13.86
C ALA A 47 -20.07 -46.70 -15.29
N PRO A 48 -20.81 -45.58 -15.46
CA PRO A 48 -21.28 -45.17 -16.77
C PRO A 48 -20.11 -44.94 -17.72
N ARG A 49 -20.09 -45.65 -18.84
CA ARG A 49 -19.11 -45.44 -19.92
C ARG A 49 -19.34 -44.05 -20.50
N MET A 50 -18.50 -43.09 -20.11
CA MET A 50 -18.53 -41.74 -20.69
C MET A 50 -18.39 -41.83 -22.22
N PRO A 51 -19.19 -41.06 -22.98
CA PRO A 51 -19.13 -41.06 -24.44
C PRO A 51 -17.71 -40.74 -24.91
N THR A 52 -17.18 -41.49 -25.88
CA THR A 52 -15.83 -41.29 -26.43
C THR A 52 -15.60 -39.87 -26.93
N ALA A 53 -16.64 -39.19 -27.42
CA ALA A 53 -16.60 -37.78 -27.82
C ALA A 53 -16.26 -36.84 -26.65
N VAL A 54 -16.75 -37.10 -25.43
CA VAL A 54 -16.47 -36.29 -24.24
C VAL A 54 -15.03 -36.52 -23.77
N LYS A 55 -14.54 -37.76 -23.84
CA LYS A 55 -13.14 -38.08 -23.52
C LYS A 55 -12.17 -37.38 -24.48
N VAL A 56 -12.45 -37.43 -25.79
CA VAL A 56 -11.61 -36.78 -26.80
C VAL A 56 -11.70 -35.25 -26.71
N GLY A 57 -12.89 -34.70 -26.50
CA GLY A 57 -13.09 -33.26 -26.32
C GLY A 57 -12.38 -32.70 -25.08
N GLY A 58 -12.42 -33.43 -23.95
CA GLY A 58 -11.69 -33.05 -22.75
C GLY A 58 -10.17 -33.05 -22.94
N ILE A 59 -9.63 -34.08 -23.61
CA ILE A 59 -8.19 -34.17 -23.91
C ILE A 59 -7.76 -33.05 -24.86
N ALA A 60 -8.55 -32.76 -25.90
CA ALA A 60 -8.27 -31.69 -26.84
C ALA A 60 -8.25 -30.31 -26.16
N LEU A 61 -9.20 -30.04 -25.26
CA LEU A 61 -9.25 -28.80 -24.48
C LEU A 61 -8.00 -28.63 -23.61
N VAL A 62 -7.59 -29.68 -22.88
CA VAL A 62 -6.39 -29.65 -22.04
C VAL A 62 -5.14 -29.42 -22.88
N ALA A 63 -5.01 -30.06 -24.04
CA ALA A 63 -3.88 -29.84 -24.95
C ALA A 63 -3.82 -28.39 -25.45
N VAL A 64 -4.96 -27.78 -25.80
CA VAL A 64 -5.03 -26.37 -26.21
C VAL A 64 -4.62 -25.44 -25.06
N LEU A 65 -5.06 -25.71 -23.84
CA LEU A 65 -4.67 -24.91 -22.67
C LEU A 65 -3.17 -24.98 -22.39
N LEU A 66 -2.57 -26.17 -22.50
CA LEU A 66 -1.12 -26.34 -22.33
C LEU A 66 -0.31 -25.62 -23.40
N LEU A 67 -0.78 -25.64 -24.66
CA LEU A 67 -0.13 -24.90 -25.75
C LEU A 67 -0.20 -23.38 -25.53
N LEU A 68 -1.35 -22.87 -25.06
CA LEU A 68 -1.50 -21.45 -24.72
C LEU A 68 -0.61 -21.07 -23.53
N ALA A 69 -0.56 -21.89 -22.49
CA ALA A 69 0.31 -21.65 -21.33
C ALA A 69 1.79 -21.68 -21.71
N ALA A 70 2.21 -22.61 -22.56
CA ALA A 70 3.58 -22.67 -23.07
C ALA A 70 3.92 -21.45 -23.93
N TRP A 71 2.99 -21.03 -24.79
CA TRP A 71 3.17 -19.84 -25.62
C TRP A 71 3.26 -18.56 -24.78
N LEU A 72 2.37 -18.39 -23.80
CA LEU A 72 2.43 -17.29 -22.84
C LEU A 72 3.69 -17.32 -21.97
N GLY A 73 4.14 -18.52 -21.57
CA GLY A 73 5.39 -18.71 -20.85
C GLY A 73 6.62 -18.33 -21.68
N LEU A 74 6.60 -18.53 -22.99
CA LEU A 74 7.68 -18.13 -23.90
C LEU A 74 7.63 -16.63 -24.25
N THR A 75 6.45 -16.02 -24.33
CA THR A 75 6.32 -14.58 -24.63
C THR A 75 6.57 -13.70 -23.41
N LEU A 76 6.21 -14.15 -22.21
CA LEU A 76 6.40 -13.40 -20.96
C LEU A 76 7.62 -13.85 -20.16
N GLY A 77 8.06 -15.09 -20.31
CA GLY A 77 9.20 -15.69 -19.62
C GLY A 77 10.46 -15.74 -20.48
N GLY A 78 10.71 -14.68 -21.24
CA GLY A 78 11.99 -14.49 -21.94
C GLY A 78 13.14 -14.79 -21.01
N SER A 79 13.95 -15.78 -21.40
CA SER A 79 15.10 -16.29 -20.69
C SER A 79 16.14 -15.18 -20.48
N GLY A 80 16.04 -14.49 -19.36
CA GLY A 80 17.19 -13.90 -18.71
C GLY A 80 18.03 -15.05 -18.18
N GLU A 81 19.23 -15.21 -18.73
CA GLU A 81 20.37 -15.76 -18.01
C GLU A 81 20.32 -15.19 -16.58
N PRO A 82 20.57 -15.96 -15.50
CA PRO A 82 20.79 -15.36 -14.19
C PRO A 82 22.07 -14.53 -14.29
N GLU A 83 21.93 -13.28 -14.73
CA GLU A 83 22.96 -12.28 -14.52
C GLU A 83 23.26 -12.30 -13.02
N PRO A 84 24.54 -12.30 -12.63
CA PRO A 84 24.89 -12.20 -11.23
C PRO A 84 24.09 -11.03 -10.68
N SER A 85 23.30 -11.27 -9.62
CA SER A 85 22.62 -10.19 -8.90
C SER A 85 23.59 -9.03 -8.84
N PRO A 86 23.30 -7.87 -9.47
CA PRO A 86 24.04 -6.69 -9.09
C PRO A 86 23.73 -6.58 -7.60
N THR A 87 24.70 -6.94 -6.75
CA THR A 87 24.81 -6.31 -5.44
C THR A 87 24.48 -4.86 -5.73
N PRO A 88 23.39 -4.29 -5.18
CA PRO A 88 23.07 -2.92 -5.48
C PRO A 88 24.33 -2.15 -5.13
N THR A 89 25.02 -1.67 -6.15
CA THR A 89 25.99 -0.61 -6.01
C THR A 89 25.11 0.54 -5.61
N VAL A 90 24.84 0.63 -4.31
CA VAL A 90 24.46 1.87 -3.68
C VAL A 90 25.66 2.73 -3.99
N GLU A 91 25.59 3.50 -5.06
CA GLU A 91 26.51 4.60 -5.26
C GLU A 91 26.37 5.41 -3.98
N GLU A 92 27.37 5.30 -3.10
CA GLU A 92 27.32 5.93 -1.80
C GLU A 92 27.26 7.43 -2.05
N THR A 93 26.06 7.99 -1.90
CA THR A 93 25.87 9.42 -1.94
C THR A 93 26.78 10.03 -0.88
N PRO A 94 27.60 11.05 -1.20
CA PRO A 94 28.67 11.50 -0.30
C PRO A 94 28.16 12.15 0.99
N TRP A 95 26.85 12.42 1.08
CA TRP A 95 26.22 13.12 2.20
C TRP A 95 25.05 12.33 2.81
N GLU A 96 24.92 12.45 4.14
CA GLU A 96 23.88 11.81 4.94
C GLU A 96 22.51 12.45 4.68
N LEU A 97 21.42 11.68 4.76
CA LEU A 97 20.03 12.19 4.75
C LEU A 97 19.68 12.88 6.08
N ALA A 98 20.51 13.84 6.48
CA ALA A 98 20.37 14.59 7.71
C ALA A 98 19.93 16.02 7.39
N PRO A 99 18.69 16.42 7.72
CA PRO A 99 18.23 17.79 7.53
C PRO A 99 19.02 18.75 8.44
N PRO A 100 19.46 19.92 7.92
CA PRO A 100 20.26 20.87 8.67
C PRO A 100 19.45 21.58 9.77
N VAL A 101 20.02 21.77 10.96
CA VAL A 101 19.30 22.38 12.11
C VAL A 101 18.80 23.81 11.81
N THR A 102 19.48 24.54 10.94
CA THR A 102 19.10 25.90 10.53
C THR A 102 19.41 26.16 9.06
N ILE A 103 18.53 26.88 8.37
CA ILE A 103 18.78 27.43 7.02
C ILE A 103 18.33 28.89 6.98
N GLY A 104 19.29 29.79 6.78
CA GLY A 104 19.01 31.22 6.87
C GLY A 104 18.45 31.57 8.26
N ASN A 105 17.23 32.07 8.30
CA ASN A 105 16.49 32.38 9.53
C ASN A 105 15.49 31.28 9.94
N LEU A 106 15.33 30.23 9.14
CA LEU A 106 14.46 29.11 9.44
C LEU A 106 15.17 28.14 10.39
N VAL A 107 14.47 27.78 11.47
CA VAL A 107 14.94 26.82 12.48
C VAL A 107 14.17 25.52 12.33
N GLN A 108 14.87 24.40 12.40
CA GLN A 108 14.31 23.06 12.38
C GLN A 108 13.37 22.84 13.56
N GLY A 109 12.19 22.28 13.27
CA GLY A 109 11.21 21.81 14.23
C GLY A 109 11.21 20.29 14.33
N GLU A 110 10.02 19.69 14.28
CA GLU A 110 9.86 18.24 14.32
C GLU A 110 10.48 17.60 13.08
N THR A 111 11.17 16.48 13.28
CA THR A 111 11.74 15.66 12.21
C THR A 111 11.27 14.23 12.37
N THR A 112 10.78 13.66 11.28
CA THR A 112 10.38 12.26 11.18
C THR A 112 11.21 11.56 10.11
N THR A 113 11.63 10.34 10.40
CA THR A 113 12.39 9.50 9.48
C THR A 113 11.64 8.21 9.28
N THR A 114 11.38 7.87 8.02
CA THR A 114 10.79 6.61 7.59
C THR A 114 11.87 5.81 6.87
N PRO A 115 12.44 4.77 7.50
CA PRO A 115 13.46 3.95 6.85
C PRO A 115 12.89 3.12 5.69
N ARG A 116 13.76 2.79 4.75
CA ARG A 116 13.50 1.83 3.67
C ARG A 116 12.88 0.54 4.19
N GLY A 117 11.89 0.03 3.47
CA GLY A 117 11.13 -1.16 3.83
C GLY A 117 9.91 -0.90 4.71
N THR A 118 9.75 0.32 5.26
CA THR A 118 8.56 0.69 6.04
C THR A 118 7.40 1.09 5.15
N GLN A 119 7.66 1.97 4.16
CA GLN A 119 6.64 2.53 3.26
C GLN A 119 7.12 2.53 1.79
N GLY A 120 7.95 1.55 1.44
CA GLY A 120 8.55 1.40 0.11
C GLY A 120 10.08 1.32 0.16
N ASP A 121 10.71 1.33 -1.00
CA ASP A 121 12.14 1.04 -1.15
C ASP A 121 13.06 2.27 -0.98
N ARG A 122 12.58 3.29 -0.25
CA ARG A 122 13.27 4.57 -0.05
C ARG A 122 13.29 4.98 1.42
N ASP A 123 14.38 5.63 1.81
CA ASP A 123 14.51 6.36 3.06
C ASP A 123 13.89 7.74 2.86
N ILE A 124 12.97 8.11 3.75
CA ILE A 124 12.27 9.41 3.69
C ILE A 124 12.55 10.16 4.99
N VAL A 125 13.00 11.41 4.88
CA VAL A 125 13.14 12.30 6.03
C VAL A 125 12.29 13.53 5.81
N ARG A 126 11.36 13.78 6.72
CA ARG A 126 10.52 14.97 6.73
C ARG A 126 10.89 15.83 7.92
N SER A 127 11.06 17.13 7.70
CA SER A 127 11.40 18.08 8.75
C SER A 127 10.64 19.38 8.57
N ASP A 128 10.02 19.85 9.64
CA ASP A 128 9.35 21.15 9.65
C ASP A 128 10.37 22.26 9.94
N TYR A 129 10.11 23.47 9.42
CA TYR A 129 10.96 24.64 9.63
C TYR A 129 10.14 25.91 9.83
N SER A 130 10.61 26.81 10.69
CA SER A 130 9.96 28.11 10.89
C SER A 130 10.91 29.20 11.36
N ASP A 131 10.62 30.45 10.98
CA ASP A 131 11.26 31.66 11.52
C ASP A 131 10.31 32.46 12.44
N GLY A 132 9.17 31.85 12.81
CA GLY A 132 8.07 32.48 13.55
C GLY A 132 6.98 33.11 12.67
N THR A 133 7.30 33.47 11.42
CA THR A 133 6.34 34.00 10.43
C THR A 133 6.10 32.99 9.32
N ASN A 134 7.17 32.61 8.65
CA ASN A 134 7.20 31.61 7.60
C ASN A 134 7.25 30.21 8.18
N LYS A 135 6.52 29.29 7.55
CA LYS A 135 6.58 27.86 7.84
C LYS A 135 6.75 27.09 6.54
N VAL A 136 7.66 26.14 6.54
CA VAL A 136 7.91 25.25 5.40
C VAL A 136 8.15 23.83 5.89
N VAL A 137 7.97 22.87 5.00
CA VAL A 137 8.33 21.46 5.24
C VAL A 137 9.41 21.08 4.25
N LEU A 138 10.52 20.53 4.75
CA LEU A 138 11.51 19.83 3.95
C LEU A 138 11.14 18.35 3.91
N LEU A 139 11.21 17.75 2.73
CA LEU A 139 11.10 16.32 2.50
C LEU A 139 12.30 15.88 1.66
N LEU A 140 13.06 14.93 2.19
CA LEU A 140 14.17 14.26 1.53
C LEU A 140 13.74 12.82 1.25
N SER A 141 13.97 12.33 0.04
CA SER A 141 13.69 10.95 -0.34
C SER A 141 14.85 10.35 -1.14
N ARG A 142 15.32 9.16 -0.76
CA ARG A 142 16.44 8.45 -1.42
C ARG A 142 16.28 6.92 -1.38
N PRO A 143 16.61 6.18 -2.44
CA PRO A 143 16.97 6.67 -3.77
C PRO A 143 15.74 7.17 -4.54
N GLU A 144 15.98 8.09 -5.46
CA GLU A 144 15.04 8.59 -6.46
C GLU A 144 15.79 8.72 -7.80
N ASP A 145 15.20 8.27 -8.90
CA ASP A 145 15.91 8.19 -10.20
C ASP A 145 15.36 9.15 -11.25
N ASP A 146 14.09 9.56 -11.11
CA ASP A 146 13.43 10.45 -12.06
C ASP A 146 12.54 11.46 -11.32
N LEU A 147 12.84 12.75 -11.51
CA LEU A 147 12.13 13.84 -10.84
C LEU A 147 10.66 13.90 -11.27
N ALA A 148 10.37 13.66 -12.55
CA ALA A 148 8.99 13.76 -13.06
C ALA A 148 8.08 12.67 -12.46
N SER A 149 8.59 11.44 -12.39
CA SER A 149 7.92 10.31 -11.74
C SER A 149 7.75 10.56 -10.25
N TYR A 150 8.80 11.02 -9.56
CA TYR A 150 8.73 11.40 -8.14
C TYR A 150 7.65 12.47 -7.87
N LEU A 151 7.62 13.55 -8.66
CA LEU A 151 6.62 14.61 -8.50
C LEU A 151 5.19 14.08 -8.69
N LYS A 152 4.99 13.23 -9.69
CA LYS A 152 3.69 12.60 -9.93
C LYS A 152 3.28 11.67 -8.78
N ASP A 153 4.19 10.83 -8.31
CA ASP A 153 3.94 9.86 -7.24
C ASP A 153 3.65 10.54 -5.90
N THR A 154 4.22 11.73 -5.67
CA THR A 154 3.99 12.56 -4.49
C THR A 154 2.81 13.52 -4.63
N GLY A 155 2.02 13.38 -5.69
CA GLY A 155 0.82 14.19 -5.90
C GLY A 155 1.11 15.67 -6.14
N ILE A 156 2.23 15.99 -6.82
CA ILE A 156 2.57 17.35 -7.20
C ILE A 156 2.19 17.55 -8.68
N GLU A 157 1.26 18.47 -8.92
CA GLU A 157 0.71 18.76 -10.24
C GLU A 157 0.98 20.20 -10.69
N LYS A 158 0.61 20.49 -11.95
CA LYS A 158 0.79 21.80 -12.61
C LYS A 158 2.23 22.30 -12.47
N THR A 159 3.15 21.40 -12.78
CA THR A 159 4.57 21.62 -12.57
C THR A 159 5.15 22.54 -13.63
N GLU A 160 6.05 23.42 -13.22
CA GLU A 160 6.83 24.29 -14.09
C GLU A 160 8.29 24.35 -13.62
N PRO A 161 9.25 24.46 -14.54
CA PRO A 161 10.66 24.62 -14.18
C PRO A 161 10.91 26.02 -13.61
N VAL A 162 11.64 26.09 -12.49
CA VAL A 162 12.08 27.32 -11.82
C VAL A 162 13.55 27.18 -11.45
N GLY A 163 14.42 27.68 -12.33
CA GLY A 163 15.87 27.46 -12.22
C GLY A 163 16.21 25.97 -12.33
N ASP A 164 16.98 25.45 -11.38
CA ASP A 164 17.35 24.02 -11.29
C ASP A 164 16.28 23.16 -10.58
N THR A 165 15.12 23.74 -10.28
CA THR A 165 14.04 23.06 -9.55
C THR A 165 12.81 22.95 -10.43
N THR A 166 11.89 22.06 -10.07
CA THR A 166 10.55 22.01 -10.65
C THR A 166 9.55 22.29 -9.54
N CYS A 167 8.69 23.28 -9.76
CA CYS A 167 7.71 23.75 -8.79
C CYS A 167 6.30 23.44 -9.27
N GLY A 168 5.38 23.17 -8.34
CA GLY A 168 3.98 22.88 -8.64
C GLY A 168 3.15 22.99 -7.36
N PHE A 169 2.01 22.31 -7.37
CA PHE A 169 1.08 22.33 -6.25
C PHE A 169 0.80 20.91 -5.77
N SER A 170 0.86 20.69 -4.45
CA SER A 170 0.48 19.41 -3.85
C SER A 170 -1.05 19.28 -3.86
N VAL A 171 -1.57 18.25 -4.53
CA VAL A 171 -3.02 18.00 -4.59
C VAL A 171 -3.57 17.48 -3.26
N ASP A 172 -2.75 16.81 -2.47
CA ASP A 172 -3.14 16.21 -1.19
C ASP A 172 -3.23 17.24 -0.05
N ASN A 173 -2.59 18.39 -0.22
CA ASN A 173 -2.44 19.40 0.82
C ASN A 173 -3.01 20.76 0.38
N ASN A 174 -4.26 20.79 -0.08
CA ASN A 174 -4.97 22.03 -0.43
C ASN A 174 -4.26 22.93 -1.47
N ASN A 175 -3.53 22.35 -2.43
CA ASN A 175 -2.74 23.09 -3.42
C ASN A 175 -1.68 24.01 -2.78
N ILE A 176 -1.01 23.59 -1.71
CA ILE A 176 0.18 24.31 -1.24
C ILE A 176 1.28 24.31 -2.30
N PRO A 177 2.05 25.41 -2.42
CA PRO A 177 3.16 25.50 -3.35
C PRO A 177 4.31 24.61 -2.89
N VAL A 178 4.89 23.85 -3.83
CA VAL A 178 5.99 22.92 -3.57
C VAL A 178 7.03 23.07 -4.67
N CYS A 179 8.31 23.05 -4.31
CA CYS A 179 9.40 22.93 -5.27
C CYS A 179 10.26 21.73 -4.92
N ALA A 180 10.70 20.99 -5.94
CA ALA A 180 11.61 19.87 -5.76
C ALA A 180 12.76 19.90 -6.77
N ARG A 181 13.87 19.28 -6.37
CA ARG A 181 15.03 19.02 -7.21
C ARG A 181 15.51 17.60 -6.95
N LEU A 182 15.95 16.92 -8.00
CA LEU A 182 16.64 15.63 -7.88
C LEU A 182 18.15 15.85 -8.02
N VAL A 183 18.92 15.36 -7.07
CA VAL A 183 20.39 15.44 -7.07
C VAL A 183 20.98 14.28 -6.28
N ASP A 184 22.02 13.64 -6.82
CA ASP A 184 22.67 12.44 -6.26
C ASP A 184 21.65 11.38 -5.76
N ASN A 185 20.72 11.01 -6.65
CA ASN A 185 19.60 10.10 -6.38
C ASN A 185 18.74 10.48 -5.16
N THR A 186 18.70 11.76 -4.82
CA THR A 186 17.93 12.29 -3.68
C THR A 186 16.97 13.36 -4.14
N ALA A 187 15.67 13.14 -3.96
CA ALA A 187 14.69 14.20 -4.15
C ALA A 187 14.69 15.10 -2.91
N ILE A 188 14.97 16.38 -3.14
CA ILE A 188 14.92 17.45 -2.12
C ILE A 188 13.69 18.29 -2.44
N THR A 189 12.69 18.22 -1.58
CA THR A 189 11.39 18.85 -1.78
C THR A 189 11.10 19.82 -0.65
N VAL A 190 10.66 21.03 -0.97
CA VAL A 190 10.26 22.03 0.00
C VAL A 190 8.84 22.48 -0.30
N ALA A 191 7.96 22.35 0.68
CA ALA A 191 6.57 22.79 0.63
C ALA A 191 6.36 24.06 1.47
N GLY A 192 5.71 25.07 0.90
CA GLY A 192 5.38 26.31 1.59
C GLY A 192 4.05 26.22 2.34
N LEU A 193 4.07 26.41 3.67
CA LEU A 193 2.86 26.36 4.50
C LEU A 193 2.26 27.74 4.79
N THR A 194 2.94 28.83 4.42
CA THR A 194 2.48 30.21 4.64
C THR A 194 2.67 31.05 3.38
N ASP A 195 2.11 30.58 2.26
CA ASP A 195 2.02 31.28 0.97
C ASP A 195 3.36 31.71 0.34
N GLN A 196 4.43 30.92 0.54
CA GLN A 196 5.71 31.16 -0.14
C GLN A 196 5.55 31.05 -1.66
N LYS A 197 6.28 31.88 -2.40
CA LYS A 197 6.26 31.86 -3.86
C LYS A 197 7.29 30.88 -4.40
N PHE A 198 7.08 30.38 -5.63
CA PHE A 198 8.00 29.43 -6.26
C PHE A 198 9.46 29.89 -6.32
N PRO A 199 9.81 31.16 -6.64
CA PRO A 199 11.21 31.58 -6.63
C PRO A 199 11.87 31.49 -5.24
N GLU A 200 11.10 31.72 -4.17
CA GLU A 200 11.57 31.63 -2.79
C GLU A 200 11.79 30.17 -2.40
N LEU A 201 10.83 29.30 -2.71
CA LEU A 201 10.92 27.86 -2.46
C LEU A 201 12.06 27.21 -3.26
N ALA A 202 12.22 27.56 -4.54
CA ALA A 202 13.32 27.08 -5.38
C ALA A 202 14.69 27.48 -4.82
N THR A 203 14.82 28.72 -4.34
CA THR A 203 16.03 29.18 -3.64
C THR A 203 16.28 28.38 -2.37
N LEU A 204 15.21 28.06 -1.64
CA LEU A 204 15.30 27.31 -0.40
C LEU A 204 15.69 25.85 -0.61
N VAL A 205 15.17 25.18 -1.65
CA VAL A 205 15.62 23.83 -2.07
C VAL A 205 17.13 23.82 -2.29
N ASN A 206 17.65 24.79 -3.04
CA ASN A 206 19.09 24.90 -3.28
C ASN A 206 19.87 25.19 -1.98
N SER A 207 19.34 26.01 -1.09
CA SER A 207 19.97 26.32 0.20
C SER A 207 20.07 25.08 1.10
N PHE A 208 19.03 24.25 1.13
CA PHE A 208 19.07 22.96 1.83
C PHE A 208 20.12 22.04 1.24
N TYR A 209 20.12 21.87 -0.08
CA TYR A 209 21.12 21.05 -0.76
C TYR A 209 22.55 21.50 -0.44
N SER A 210 22.82 22.80 -0.50
CA SER A 210 24.15 23.35 -0.19
C SER A 210 24.58 23.20 1.26
N ALA A 211 23.65 23.06 2.20
CA ALA A 211 23.97 22.89 3.62
C ALA A 211 24.15 21.42 4.04
N MET A 212 23.68 20.47 3.24
CA MET A 212 23.84 19.03 3.49
C MET A 212 25.10 18.44 2.86
N GLN A 213 25.67 19.13 1.86
CA GLN A 213 27.00 18.85 1.30
C GLN A 213 28.11 19.36 2.21
#